data_AF-A0A7W1KHF0-F1
#
_entry.id   AF-A0A7W1KHF0-F1
#
_cell.length_a   1.000
_cell.length_b   1.000
_cell.length_c   1.000
_cell.angle_alpha   90.00
_cell.angle_beta   90.00
_cell.angle_gamma   90.00
#
_symmetry.space_group_name_H-M   'P 1'
#
loop_
_entity.id
_entity.type
_entity.pdbx_description
1 polymer ?
#
loop_
_entity_poly.entity_id
_entity_poly.type
_entity_poly.pdbx_seq_one_letter_code
_entity_poly.pdbx_strand_id
1 'polypeptide(L)'
;MKDADQSIKLYKQLLTLSSHIKDNFLKNVPTFENQLSYDEINRVCYKKMYAEIADREGVRPLPELYGEIDGLKELYSRARKYYLTPRNKSVKGLDVQLGNKFDEAMIDFLNKLGIKASRADTKNKRLPDIMILDRTRNIKAYIEMKYHNAPFMLAWNLLGREPYEGSITMDTKKLEKQLIEIESELERPVYFVHWVDFPDLKGIFFNTNEQIRMYLEEDSEQFVRKDRDGDFKETIYAIRKKVGYSEKFYPPLHEMGDFSELLNNLKK
;
A
#
# COMPACT_ATOMS: atom_id res chain seq x y z
N MET A 1 -17.21 11.65 -8.94
CA MET A 1 -17.45 10.21 -8.74
C MET A 1 -16.23 9.47 -9.26
N LYS A 2 -15.57 8.70 -8.40
CA LYS A 2 -14.34 7.95 -8.73
C LYS A 2 -14.60 7.05 -9.95
N ASP A 3 -13.72 7.04 -10.93
CA ASP A 3 -13.87 6.22 -12.13
C ASP A 3 -13.39 4.79 -11.84
N ALA A 4 -14.22 4.08 -11.06
CA ALA A 4 -13.89 2.76 -10.53
C ALA A 4 -13.57 1.76 -11.64
N ASP A 5 -14.34 1.78 -12.74
CA ASP A 5 -14.13 0.82 -13.83
C ASP A 5 -12.80 1.06 -14.56
N GLN A 6 -12.41 2.32 -14.76
CA GLN A 6 -11.11 2.65 -15.32
C GLN A 6 -9.96 2.29 -14.37
N SER A 7 -10.09 2.58 -13.06
CA SER A 7 -9.09 2.21 -12.05
C SER A 7 -8.89 0.69 -11.95
N ILE A 8 -9.98 -0.08 -11.99
CA ILE A 8 -9.94 -1.55 -12.02
C ILE A 8 -9.27 -2.06 -13.30
N LYS A 9 -9.59 -1.48 -14.46
CA LYS A 9 -8.95 -1.84 -15.74
C LYS A 9 -7.44 -1.60 -15.70
N LEU A 10 -7.01 -0.44 -15.20
CA LEU A 10 -5.59 -0.11 -15.04
C LEU A 10 -4.89 -1.08 -14.10
N TYR A 11 -5.51 -1.42 -12.97
CA TYR A 11 -4.95 -2.37 -12.01
C TYR A 11 -4.77 -3.77 -12.62
N LYS A 12 -5.76 -4.27 -13.38
CA LYS A 12 -5.65 -5.55 -14.10
C LYS A 12 -4.51 -5.55 -15.12
N GLN A 13 -4.31 -4.43 -15.83
CA GLN A 13 -3.19 -4.27 -16.76
C GLN A 13 -1.85 -4.27 -16.04
N LEU A 14 -1.75 -3.59 -14.89
CA LEU A 14 -0.58 -3.59 -14.03
C LEU A 14 -0.24 -5.00 -13.55
N LEU A 15 -1.23 -5.75 -13.03
CA LEU A 15 -1.05 -7.15 -12.61
C LEU A 15 -0.56 -8.05 -13.75
N THR A 16 -1.12 -7.88 -14.95
CA THR A 16 -0.71 -8.64 -16.13
C THR A 16 0.76 -8.37 -16.47
N LEU A 17 1.16 -7.09 -16.45
CA LEU A 17 2.54 -6.68 -16.70
C LEU A 17 3.50 -7.20 -15.62
N SER A 18 3.07 -7.21 -14.37
CA SER A 18 3.87 -7.60 -13.21
C SER A 18 3.74 -9.09 -12.86
N SER A 19 3.13 -9.91 -13.73
CA SER A 19 2.90 -11.35 -13.51
C SER A 19 4.17 -12.10 -13.09
N HIS A 20 5.32 -11.72 -13.64
CA HIS A 20 6.63 -12.27 -13.30
C HIS A 20 6.99 -12.16 -11.80
N ILE A 21 6.44 -11.19 -11.05
CA ILE A 21 6.65 -11.12 -9.59
C ILE A 21 6.01 -12.35 -8.93
N LYS A 22 4.78 -12.69 -9.31
CA LYS A 22 4.07 -13.87 -8.81
C LYS A 22 4.74 -15.16 -9.30
N ASP A 23 4.91 -15.25 -10.61
CA ASP A 23 5.26 -16.51 -11.30
C ASP A 23 6.73 -16.90 -11.12
N ASN A 24 7.62 -15.91 -10.93
CA ASN A 24 9.06 -16.16 -10.81
C ASN A 24 9.62 -15.80 -9.44
N PHE A 25 9.35 -14.59 -8.94
CA PHE A 25 9.96 -14.10 -7.68
C PHE A 25 9.33 -14.78 -6.45
N LEU A 26 8.01 -14.92 -6.43
CA LEU A 26 7.26 -15.50 -5.32
C LEU A 26 6.96 -17.01 -5.46
N LYS A 27 7.45 -17.67 -6.52
CA LYS A 27 7.11 -19.06 -6.85
C LYS A 27 7.33 -20.09 -5.72
N ASN A 28 8.28 -19.83 -4.83
CA ASN A 28 8.65 -20.71 -3.71
C ASN A 28 8.18 -20.16 -2.35
N VAL A 29 7.37 -19.10 -2.36
CA VAL A 29 6.83 -18.47 -1.15
C VAL A 29 5.37 -18.88 -1.04
N PRO A 30 4.92 -19.43 0.10
CA PRO A 30 3.50 -19.61 0.33
C PRO A 30 2.78 -18.26 0.20
N THR A 31 1.81 -18.18 -0.71
CA THR A 31 0.96 -17.01 -0.91
C THR A 31 -0.49 -17.37 -0.61
N PHE A 32 -1.30 -16.36 -0.28
CA PHE A 32 -2.74 -16.56 -0.24
C PHE A 32 -3.27 -16.82 -1.66
N GLU A 33 -4.37 -17.57 -1.78
CA GLU A 33 -4.84 -18.14 -3.06
C GLU A 33 -5.02 -17.12 -4.19
N ASN A 34 -5.47 -15.90 -3.85
CA ASN A 34 -5.72 -14.83 -4.82
C ASN A 34 -4.70 -13.67 -4.72
N GLN A 35 -3.52 -13.88 -4.12
CA GLN A 35 -2.44 -12.89 -4.13
C GLN A 35 -2.01 -12.56 -5.56
N LEU A 36 -1.82 -11.28 -5.88
CA LEU A 36 -1.49 -10.74 -7.20
C LEU A 36 -2.40 -11.28 -8.32
N SER A 37 -3.70 -11.37 -8.01
CA SER A 37 -4.74 -11.69 -8.98
C SER A 37 -5.96 -10.82 -8.71
N TYR A 38 -6.86 -10.73 -9.68
CA TYR A 38 -8.06 -9.90 -9.55
C TYR A 38 -9.23 -10.56 -10.25
N ASP A 39 -10.20 -10.99 -9.46
CA ASP A 39 -11.40 -11.65 -9.93
C ASP A 39 -12.65 -10.78 -9.72
N GLU A 40 -13.83 -11.40 -9.80
CA GLU A 40 -15.10 -10.73 -9.61
C GLU A 40 -15.35 -10.30 -8.15
N ILE A 41 -14.91 -11.08 -7.16
CA ILE A 41 -15.08 -10.68 -5.76
C ILE A 41 -14.29 -9.41 -5.47
N ASN A 42 -13.08 -9.30 -6.01
CA ASN A 42 -12.26 -8.10 -5.89
C ASN A 42 -12.92 -6.90 -6.57
N ARG A 43 -13.56 -7.11 -7.74
CA ARG A 43 -14.32 -6.07 -8.45
C ARG A 43 -15.45 -5.51 -7.61
N VAL A 44 -16.26 -6.38 -7.01
CA VAL A 44 -17.40 -5.99 -6.17
C VAL A 44 -16.91 -5.33 -4.89
N CYS A 45 -15.87 -5.87 -4.24
CA CYS A 45 -15.24 -5.28 -3.07
C CYS A 45 -14.73 -3.86 -3.37
N TYR A 46 -14.03 -3.64 -4.48
CA TYR A 46 -13.55 -2.31 -4.85
C TYR A 46 -14.71 -1.30 -4.96
N LYS A 47 -15.82 -1.69 -5.60
CA LYS A 47 -16.99 -0.79 -5.72
C LYS A 47 -17.61 -0.49 -4.37
N LYS A 48 -17.91 -1.53 -3.60
CA LYS A 48 -18.67 -1.45 -2.34
C LYS A 48 -17.87 -0.89 -1.16
N MET A 49 -16.59 -1.24 -1.06
CA MET A 49 -15.70 -0.87 0.05
C MET A 49 -14.94 0.42 -0.18
N TYR A 50 -14.81 0.90 -1.43
CA TYR A 50 -14.03 2.10 -1.75
C TYR A 50 -14.78 3.12 -2.61
N ALA A 51 -15.31 2.72 -3.77
CA ALA A 51 -15.91 3.69 -4.69
C ALA A 51 -17.21 4.31 -4.13
N GLU A 52 -18.05 3.50 -3.48
CA GLU A 52 -19.33 3.92 -2.89
C GLU A 52 -19.19 4.67 -1.54
N ILE A 53 -17.99 4.73 -0.97
CA ILE A 53 -17.76 5.39 0.33
C ILE A 53 -17.15 6.79 0.20
N ALA A 54 -16.91 7.27 -1.03
CA ALA A 54 -16.28 8.57 -1.28
C ALA A 54 -17.05 9.75 -0.66
N ASP A 55 -18.36 9.60 -0.45
CA ASP A 55 -19.25 10.62 0.12
C ASP A 55 -19.72 10.27 1.55
N ARG A 56 -19.05 9.32 2.24
CA ARG A 56 -19.39 8.89 3.61
C ARG A 56 -18.33 9.35 4.61
N GLU A 57 -18.77 9.66 5.83
CA GLU A 57 -17.88 9.78 6.98
C GLU A 57 -17.44 8.37 7.43
N GLY A 58 -16.37 7.87 6.80
CA GLY A 58 -15.75 6.59 7.15
C GLY A 58 -16.11 5.39 6.26
N VAL A 59 -15.61 4.23 6.67
CA VAL A 59 -15.71 2.97 5.92
C VAL A 59 -16.90 2.12 6.34
N ARG A 60 -17.33 1.20 5.47
CA ARG A 60 -18.49 0.32 5.74
C ARG A 60 -18.12 -0.88 6.62
N PRO A 61 -18.87 -1.18 7.68
CA PRO A 61 -18.60 -2.35 8.48
C PRO A 61 -18.67 -3.67 7.67
N LEU A 62 -17.74 -4.59 7.90
CA LEU A 62 -17.73 -5.90 7.22
C LEU A 62 -19.02 -6.70 7.40
N PRO A 63 -19.67 -6.71 8.59
CA PRO A 63 -20.93 -7.43 8.77
C PRO A 63 -22.04 -6.99 7.79
N GLU A 64 -22.09 -5.71 7.43
CA GLU A 64 -23.05 -5.21 6.43
C GLU A 64 -22.73 -5.76 5.04
N LEU A 65 -21.44 -5.79 4.70
CA LEU A 65 -20.96 -6.20 3.39
C LEU A 65 -21.11 -7.71 3.14
N TYR A 66 -21.10 -8.54 4.19
CA TYR A 66 -21.32 -9.99 4.03
C TYR A 66 -22.69 -10.35 3.45
N GLY A 67 -23.71 -9.50 3.65
CA GLY A 67 -25.03 -9.68 3.04
C GLY A 67 -25.13 -9.19 1.60
N GLU A 68 -24.16 -8.40 1.14
CA GLU A 68 -24.18 -7.73 -0.17
C GLU A 68 -23.17 -8.29 -1.16
N ILE A 69 -22.08 -8.87 -0.67
CA ILE A 69 -20.97 -9.37 -1.49
C ILE A 69 -20.89 -10.87 -1.34
N ASP A 70 -21.34 -11.57 -2.38
CA ASP A 70 -21.33 -13.04 -2.42
C ASP A 70 -19.90 -13.59 -2.24
N GLY A 71 -19.76 -14.61 -1.40
CA GLY A 71 -18.49 -15.24 -1.06
C GLY A 71 -17.55 -14.45 -0.12
N LEU A 72 -17.90 -13.22 0.29
CA LEU A 72 -17.00 -12.38 1.10
C LEU A 72 -16.73 -12.99 2.49
N LYS A 73 -17.76 -13.55 3.12
CA LYS A 73 -17.65 -14.15 4.45
C LYS A 73 -16.73 -15.38 4.42
N GLU A 74 -16.86 -16.20 3.39
CA GLU A 74 -16.05 -17.39 3.16
C GLU A 74 -14.59 -17.01 2.87
N LEU A 75 -14.39 -15.98 2.04
CA LEU A 75 -13.06 -15.42 1.77
C LEU A 75 -12.39 -14.95 3.07
N TYR A 76 -13.10 -14.21 3.92
CA TYR A 76 -12.59 -13.77 5.23
C TYR A 76 -12.28 -14.93 6.17
N SER A 77 -13.09 -15.99 6.15
CA SER A 77 -12.83 -17.21 6.91
C SER A 77 -11.52 -17.88 6.47
N ARG A 78 -11.29 -18.02 5.17
CA ARG A 78 -10.04 -18.57 4.62
C ARG A 78 -8.85 -17.65 4.90
N ALA A 79 -9.01 -16.34 4.72
CA ALA A 79 -7.99 -15.34 5.02
C ALA A 79 -7.59 -15.37 6.50
N ARG A 80 -8.54 -15.46 7.45
CA ARG A 80 -8.23 -15.56 8.89
C ARG A 80 -7.35 -16.77 9.19
N LYS A 81 -7.69 -17.94 8.64
CA LYS A 81 -6.89 -19.17 8.81
C LYS A 81 -5.46 -18.98 8.28
N TYR A 82 -5.32 -18.36 7.12
CA TYR A 82 -4.03 -18.14 6.50
C TYR A 82 -3.17 -17.09 7.24
N TYR A 83 -3.70 -15.88 7.46
CA TYR A 83 -2.94 -14.73 7.97
C TYR A 83 -2.74 -14.74 9.50
N LEU A 84 -3.55 -15.47 10.26
CA LEU A 84 -3.35 -15.64 11.71
C LEU A 84 -2.44 -16.82 12.06
N THR A 85 -2.09 -17.66 11.08
CA THR A 85 -1.07 -18.70 11.29
C THR A 85 0.32 -18.03 11.39
N PRO A 86 1.11 -18.31 12.45
CA PRO A 86 2.43 -17.72 12.61
C PRO A 86 3.31 -17.98 11.39
N ARG A 87 3.84 -16.91 10.79
CA ARG A 87 4.84 -17.00 9.73
C ARG A 87 6.23 -17.19 10.35
N ASN A 88 7.14 -17.80 9.60
CA ASN A 88 8.57 -17.79 9.90
C ASN A 88 9.08 -16.34 10.05
N LYS A 89 10.21 -16.17 10.75
CA LYS A 89 10.80 -14.85 11.03
C LYS A 89 10.89 -13.99 9.76
N SER A 90 10.39 -12.75 9.82
CA SER A 90 10.55 -11.77 8.74
C SER A 90 12.04 -11.52 8.49
N VAL A 91 12.45 -11.57 7.22
CA VAL A 91 13.81 -11.31 6.78
C VAL A 91 13.81 -9.97 6.06
N LYS A 92 14.23 -8.93 6.77
CA LYS A 92 14.24 -7.53 6.26
C LYS A 92 14.87 -7.36 4.87
N GLY A 93 15.89 -8.16 4.53
CA GLY A 93 16.53 -8.11 3.21
C GLY A 93 15.65 -8.61 2.06
N LEU A 94 14.75 -9.56 2.33
CA LEU A 94 13.76 -10.05 1.35
C LEU A 94 12.63 -9.03 1.17
N ASP A 95 12.19 -8.39 2.25
CA ASP A 95 11.16 -7.35 2.19
C ASP A 95 11.60 -6.16 1.31
N VAL A 96 12.86 -5.74 1.41
CA VAL A 96 13.44 -4.68 0.55
C VAL A 96 13.50 -5.12 -0.92
N GLN A 97 13.92 -6.36 -1.19
CA GLN A 97 13.97 -6.87 -2.56
C GLN A 97 12.58 -6.96 -3.18
N LEU A 98 11.58 -7.38 -2.41
CA LEU A 98 10.20 -7.41 -2.85
C LEU A 98 9.67 -6.01 -3.15
N GLY A 99 9.94 -5.03 -2.28
CA GLY A 99 9.60 -3.62 -2.51
C GLY A 99 10.16 -3.12 -3.84
N ASN A 100 11.45 -3.32 -4.09
CA ASN A 100 12.09 -2.91 -5.34
C ASN A 100 11.44 -3.54 -6.58
N LYS A 101 10.94 -4.78 -6.49
CA LYS A 101 10.21 -5.43 -7.61
C LYS A 101 8.90 -4.73 -7.93
N PHE A 102 8.17 -4.25 -6.93
CA PHE A 102 6.95 -3.47 -7.13
C PHE A 102 7.24 -2.08 -7.68
N ASP A 103 8.33 -1.44 -7.25
CA ASP A 103 8.77 -0.16 -7.81
C ASP A 103 9.13 -0.30 -9.30
N GLU A 104 9.91 -1.32 -9.65
CA GLU A 104 10.25 -1.66 -11.03
C GLU A 104 9.00 -1.89 -11.88
N ALA A 105 8.04 -2.68 -11.38
CA ALA A 105 6.78 -2.93 -12.08
C ALA A 105 5.95 -1.67 -12.30
N MET A 106 5.89 -0.75 -11.32
CA MET A 106 5.20 0.52 -11.49
C MET A 106 5.92 1.41 -12.50
N ILE A 107 7.26 1.50 -12.44
CA ILE A 107 8.07 2.25 -13.42
C ILE A 107 7.80 1.75 -14.84
N ASP A 108 7.86 0.44 -15.05
CA ASP A 108 7.62 -0.18 -16.36
C ASP A 108 6.19 0.08 -16.85
N PHE A 109 5.20 0.01 -15.96
CA PHE A 109 3.81 0.31 -16.28
C PHE A 109 3.63 1.77 -16.73
N LEU A 110 4.15 2.72 -15.94
CA LEU A 110 4.08 4.14 -16.25
C LEU A 110 4.77 4.45 -17.58
N ASN A 111 5.97 3.90 -17.80
CA ASN A 111 6.71 4.07 -19.05
C ASN A 111 5.95 3.51 -20.25
N LYS A 112 5.28 2.35 -20.12
CA LYS A 112 4.40 1.81 -21.18
C LYS A 112 3.22 2.71 -21.51
N LEU A 113 2.73 3.49 -20.54
CA LEU A 113 1.68 4.49 -20.73
C LEU A 113 2.22 5.86 -21.22
N GLY A 114 3.53 5.97 -21.48
CA GLY A 114 4.17 7.21 -21.92
C GLY A 114 4.46 8.21 -20.80
N ILE A 115 4.30 7.82 -19.53
CA ILE A 115 4.69 8.62 -18.36
C ILE A 115 6.14 8.24 -18.01
N LYS A 116 7.09 9.14 -18.24
CA LYS A 116 8.52 8.87 -18.01
C LYS A 116 8.79 8.74 -16.51
N ALA A 117 9.17 7.55 -16.07
CA ALA A 117 9.45 7.23 -14.66
C ALA A 117 10.80 6.55 -14.48
N SER A 118 11.47 6.80 -13.35
CA SER A 118 12.73 6.15 -12.95
C SER A 118 12.94 6.20 -11.44
N ARG A 119 13.92 5.46 -10.91
CA ARG A 119 14.26 5.45 -9.47
C ARG A 119 14.80 6.80 -9.01
N ALA A 120 14.25 7.34 -7.93
CA ALA A 120 14.72 8.59 -7.31
C ALA A 120 15.71 8.36 -6.16
N ASP A 121 15.56 7.25 -5.44
CA ASP A 121 16.28 6.92 -4.20
C ASP A 121 17.71 6.33 -4.39
N THR A 122 18.31 6.53 -5.56
CA THR A 122 19.59 5.89 -5.93
C THR A 122 20.79 6.41 -5.13
N LYS A 123 20.78 7.69 -4.74
CA LYS A 123 21.84 8.35 -3.96
C LYS A 123 21.41 8.62 -2.52
N ASN A 124 20.22 9.22 -2.35
CA ASN A 124 19.61 9.49 -1.06
C ASN A 124 18.41 8.55 -0.86
N LYS A 125 18.58 7.51 -0.04
CA LYS A 125 17.52 6.53 0.27
C LYS A 125 16.38 7.09 1.14
N ARG A 126 16.44 8.38 1.49
CA ARG A 126 15.36 9.09 2.19
C ARG A 126 14.40 9.76 1.22
N LEU A 127 14.82 9.97 -0.03
CA LEU A 127 13.94 10.47 -1.09
C LEU A 127 12.87 9.43 -1.42
N PRO A 128 11.73 9.87 -2.00
CA PRO A 128 10.73 8.96 -2.52
C PRO A 128 11.31 7.94 -3.51
N ASP A 129 10.69 6.77 -3.60
CA ASP A 129 11.20 5.65 -4.40
C ASP A 129 11.34 5.96 -5.91
N ILE A 130 10.38 6.69 -6.48
CA ILE A 130 10.25 6.91 -7.94
C ILE A 130 10.14 8.42 -8.24
N MET A 131 10.83 8.89 -9.27
CA MET A 131 10.63 10.21 -9.88
C MET A 131 9.91 10.10 -11.23
N ILE A 132 9.08 11.10 -11.51
CA ILE A 132 8.36 11.29 -12.76
C ILE A 132 8.95 12.49 -13.49
N LEU A 133 9.24 12.32 -14.78
CA LEU A 133 9.88 13.33 -15.62
C LEU A 133 8.89 13.93 -16.62
N ASP A 134 9.02 15.23 -16.86
CA ASP A 134 8.32 15.90 -17.94
C ASP A 134 8.98 15.63 -19.32
N ARG A 135 8.47 16.29 -20.37
CA ARG A 135 9.02 16.14 -21.73
C ARG A 135 10.47 16.65 -21.84
N THR A 136 10.83 17.65 -21.03
CA THR A 136 12.16 18.27 -20.96
C THR A 136 13.15 17.51 -20.05
N ARG A 137 12.71 16.41 -19.43
CA ARG A 137 13.46 15.60 -18.44
C ARG A 137 13.67 16.29 -17.10
N ASN A 138 12.91 17.35 -16.80
CA ASN A 138 12.85 17.90 -15.45
C ASN A 138 11.93 17.04 -14.58
N ILE A 139 12.23 17.00 -13.28
CA ILE A 139 11.40 16.28 -12.32
C ILE A 139 10.10 17.04 -12.12
N LYS A 140 9.00 16.31 -12.32
CA LYS A 140 7.63 16.81 -12.27
C LYS A 140 6.93 16.40 -10.97
N ALA A 141 7.14 15.16 -10.53
CA ALA A 141 6.53 14.61 -9.34
C ALA A 141 7.37 13.44 -8.81
N TYR A 142 7.06 13.01 -7.59
CA TYR A 142 7.62 11.82 -6.98
C TYR A 142 6.52 10.88 -6.50
N ILE A 143 6.88 9.60 -6.38
CA ILE A 143 6.03 8.56 -5.79
C ILE A 143 6.83 7.85 -4.70
N GLU A 144 6.27 7.78 -3.50
CA GLU A 144 6.68 6.84 -2.44
C GLU A 144 5.75 5.62 -2.51
N MET A 145 6.28 4.45 -2.81
CA MET A 145 5.50 3.24 -3.05
C MET A 145 5.37 2.40 -1.77
N LYS A 146 4.19 1.83 -1.54
CA LYS A 146 3.92 0.93 -0.42
C LYS A 146 3.07 -0.23 -0.90
N TYR A 147 3.59 -1.45 -0.76
CA TYR A 147 2.87 -2.67 -1.07
C TYR A 147 2.25 -3.30 0.19
N HIS A 148 0.95 -3.60 0.14
CA HIS A 148 0.17 -4.12 1.25
C HIS A 148 -0.52 -5.43 0.85
N ASN A 149 -0.07 -6.57 1.37
CA ASN A 149 -0.66 -7.89 1.06
C ASN A 149 -1.04 -8.74 2.28
N ALA A 150 -0.84 -8.19 3.47
CA ALA A 150 -1.07 -8.87 4.74
C ALA A 150 -2.06 -8.04 5.56
N PRO A 151 -3.37 -8.22 5.36
CA PRO A 151 -4.36 -7.50 6.13
C PRO A 151 -4.28 -7.89 7.61
N PHE A 152 -4.41 -6.90 8.48
CA PHE A 152 -4.56 -7.03 9.91
C PHE A 152 -5.95 -7.57 10.23
N MET A 153 -6.10 -8.89 10.17
CA MET A 153 -7.39 -9.58 10.37
C MET A 153 -8.05 -9.34 11.75
N LEU A 154 -7.33 -8.76 12.71
CA LEU A 154 -7.81 -8.40 14.05
C LEU A 154 -7.98 -6.88 14.24
N ALA A 155 -7.89 -6.08 13.16
CA ALA A 155 -8.00 -4.62 13.21
C ALA A 155 -9.26 -4.17 13.96
N TRP A 156 -10.41 -4.79 13.72
CA TRP A 156 -11.65 -4.41 14.40
C TRP A 156 -11.54 -4.51 15.92
N ASN A 157 -11.03 -5.64 16.41
CA ASN A 157 -10.95 -5.91 17.84
C ASN A 157 -9.87 -5.08 18.55
N LEU A 158 -8.84 -4.63 17.83
CA LEU A 158 -7.66 -3.98 18.41
C LEU A 158 -7.61 -2.47 18.15
N LEU A 159 -8.26 -2.01 17.09
CA LEU A 159 -8.22 -0.64 16.59
C LEU A 159 -9.62 -0.02 16.42
N GLY A 160 -10.70 -0.83 16.43
CA GLY A 160 -12.03 -0.36 16.00
C GLY A 160 -12.14 -0.10 14.50
N ARG A 161 -11.18 -0.58 13.69
CA ARG A 161 -11.09 -0.37 12.25
C ARG A 161 -11.36 -1.63 11.45
N GLU A 162 -11.92 -1.50 10.26
CA GLU A 162 -12.14 -2.65 9.39
C GLU A 162 -10.82 -3.17 8.80
N PRO A 163 -10.60 -4.50 8.69
CA PRO A 163 -9.35 -5.05 8.17
C PRO A 163 -8.94 -4.53 6.79
N TYR A 164 -9.87 -4.24 5.88
CA TYR A 164 -9.50 -3.73 4.54
C TYR A 164 -9.00 -2.27 4.56
N GLU A 165 -9.21 -1.55 5.65
CA GLU A 165 -8.82 -0.16 5.83
C GLU A 165 -7.70 -0.02 6.89
N GLY A 166 -7.90 -0.60 8.07
CA GLY A 166 -6.95 -0.69 9.19
C GLY A 166 -5.73 -1.59 8.93
N SER A 167 -5.43 -1.85 7.66
CA SER A 167 -4.23 -2.57 7.21
C SER A 167 -3.37 -1.76 6.27
N ILE A 168 -3.89 -0.65 5.75
CA ILE A 168 -3.12 0.28 4.94
C ILE A 168 -2.35 1.13 5.93
N THR A 169 -1.10 0.72 6.22
CA THR A 169 -0.32 1.33 7.30
C THR A 169 1.02 1.85 6.84
N MET A 170 1.52 2.87 7.52
CA MET A 170 2.89 3.38 7.38
C MET A 170 3.55 3.46 8.75
N ASP A 171 4.88 3.38 8.80
CA ASP A 171 5.62 3.57 10.05
C ASP A 171 5.69 5.07 10.38
N THR A 172 5.03 5.52 11.45
CA THR A 172 4.88 6.95 11.78
C THR A 172 6.22 7.67 11.84
N LYS A 173 7.16 7.17 12.65
CA LYS A 173 8.51 7.74 12.77
C LYS A 173 9.33 7.73 11.48
N LYS A 174 9.05 6.81 10.55
CA LYS A 174 9.74 6.80 9.25
C LYS A 174 9.13 7.88 8.37
N LEU A 175 7.81 7.99 8.38
CA LEU A 175 7.04 8.95 7.62
C LEU A 175 7.39 10.39 8.02
N GLU A 176 7.36 10.73 9.31
CA GLU A 176 7.73 12.06 9.82
C GLU A 176 9.12 12.51 9.34
N LYS A 177 10.11 11.60 9.41
CA LYS A 177 11.46 11.89 8.92
C LYS A 177 11.50 12.11 7.42
N GLN A 178 10.73 11.34 6.67
CA GLN A 178 10.67 11.48 5.22
C GLN A 178 9.98 12.79 4.82
N LEU A 179 8.95 13.22 5.54
CA LEU A 179 8.28 14.50 5.30
C LEU A 179 9.22 15.69 5.47
N ILE A 180 10.08 15.67 6.50
CA ILE A 180 11.12 16.71 6.70
C ILE A 180 12.05 16.79 5.48
N GLU A 181 12.48 15.65 4.94
CA GLU A 181 13.37 15.61 3.77
C GLU A 181 12.63 16.07 2.51
N ILE A 182 11.36 15.67 2.34
CA ILE A 182 10.51 16.13 1.23
C ILE A 182 10.36 17.65 1.27
N GLU A 183 10.02 18.23 2.42
CA GLU A 183 9.80 19.66 2.58
C GLU A 183 11.08 20.50 2.41
N SER A 184 12.22 19.94 2.79
CA SER A 184 13.50 20.66 2.71
C SER A 184 14.22 20.50 1.36
N GLU A 185 14.06 19.37 0.67
CA GLU A 185 14.78 19.08 -0.58
C GLU A 185 13.89 19.18 -1.84
N LEU A 186 12.57 19.02 -1.73
CA LEU A 186 11.68 18.82 -2.89
C LEU A 186 10.66 19.96 -3.06
N GLU A 187 10.68 20.58 -4.23
CA GLU A 187 9.69 21.58 -4.67
C GLU A 187 8.61 20.99 -5.59
N ARG A 188 8.39 19.67 -5.54
CA ARG A 188 7.52 18.94 -6.48
C ARG A 188 6.54 18.06 -5.72
N PRO A 189 5.32 17.83 -6.25
CA PRO A 189 4.33 17.00 -5.59
C PRO A 189 4.87 15.58 -5.35
N VAL A 190 4.62 15.07 -4.15
CA VAL A 190 4.90 13.68 -3.77
C VAL A 190 3.58 12.96 -3.53
N TYR A 191 3.43 11.79 -4.15
CA TYR A 191 2.29 10.91 -3.96
C TYR A 191 2.71 9.67 -3.17
N PHE A 192 2.04 9.43 -2.05
CA PHE A 192 2.18 8.19 -1.28
C PHE A 192 1.24 7.15 -1.90
N VAL A 193 1.79 6.22 -2.67
CA VAL A 193 1.04 5.26 -3.47
C VAL A 193 0.97 3.92 -2.75
N HIS A 194 -0.25 3.46 -2.50
CA HIS A 194 -0.58 2.21 -1.83
C HIS A 194 -1.01 1.18 -2.87
N TRP A 195 -0.13 0.23 -3.18
CA TRP A 195 -0.49 -0.98 -3.90
C TRP A 195 -1.10 -1.98 -2.91
N VAL A 196 -2.43 -2.02 -2.88
CA VAL A 196 -3.19 -2.89 -2.01
C VAL A 196 -3.51 -4.20 -2.74
N ASP A 197 -3.15 -5.30 -2.11
CA ASP A 197 -3.33 -6.68 -2.59
C ASP A 197 -3.89 -7.58 -1.48
N PHE A 198 -4.89 -7.09 -0.74
CA PHE A 198 -5.60 -7.90 0.25
C PHE A 198 -6.50 -8.94 -0.44
N PRO A 199 -6.97 -9.98 0.26
CA PRO A 199 -7.88 -10.97 -0.31
C PRO A 199 -9.12 -10.36 -0.97
N ASP A 200 -9.64 -9.28 -0.40
CA ASP A 200 -10.88 -8.60 -0.79
C ASP A 200 -10.60 -7.32 -1.61
N LEU A 201 -10.21 -6.23 -0.95
CA LEU A 201 -9.92 -4.94 -1.56
C LEU A 201 -8.54 -5.00 -2.21
N LYS A 202 -8.51 -4.78 -3.53
CA LYS A 202 -7.27 -4.71 -4.32
C LYS A 202 -7.31 -3.49 -5.22
N GLY A 203 -6.19 -2.80 -5.37
CA GLY A 203 -6.10 -1.62 -6.22
C GLY A 203 -4.83 -0.80 -5.99
N ILE A 204 -4.70 0.29 -6.74
CA ILE A 204 -3.79 1.37 -6.42
C ILE A 204 -4.62 2.51 -5.83
N PHE A 205 -4.20 2.97 -4.66
CA PHE A 205 -4.74 4.14 -3.98
C PHE A 205 -3.61 5.10 -3.68
N PHE A 206 -3.89 6.38 -3.48
CA PHE A 206 -2.84 7.33 -3.10
C PHE A 206 -3.33 8.45 -2.20
N ASN A 207 -2.38 9.01 -1.45
CA ASN A 207 -2.51 10.29 -0.77
C ASN A 207 -1.49 11.28 -1.32
N THR A 208 -1.78 12.57 -1.27
CA THR A 208 -0.79 13.62 -1.49
C THR A 208 0.05 13.83 -0.22
N ASN A 209 1.24 14.42 -0.38
CA ASN A 209 2.06 14.85 0.75
C ASN A 209 1.28 15.75 1.74
N GLU A 210 0.46 16.65 1.21
CA GLU A 210 -0.36 17.57 2.01
C GLU A 210 -1.40 16.81 2.85
N GLN A 211 -2.11 15.84 2.25
CA GLN A 211 -3.05 15.00 2.98
C GLN A 211 -2.35 14.24 4.12
N ILE A 212 -1.22 13.62 3.83
CA ILE A 212 -0.44 12.90 4.85
C ILE A 212 -0.03 13.81 6.00
N ARG A 213 0.43 15.04 5.72
CA ARG A 213 0.80 16.01 6.75
C ARG A 213 -0.41 16.41 7.60
N MET A 214 -1.54 16.73 6.96
CA MET A 214 -2.77 17.08 7.68
C MET A 214 -3.23 15.95 8.62
N TYR A 215 -3.24 14.70 8.15
CA TYR A 215 -3.64 13.55 8.97
C TYR A 215 -2.70 13.29 10.17
N LEU A 216 -1.43 13.67 10.06
CA LEU A 216 -0.49 13.57 11.19
C LEU A 216 -0.72 14.70 12.21
N GLU A 217 -1.15 15.87 11.76
CA GLU A 217 -1.43 17.04 12.61
C GLU A 217 -2.79 16.93 13.34
N GLU A 218 -3.82 16.38 12.69
CA GLU A 218 -5.22 16.38 13.15
C GLU A 218 -5.60 15.27 14.15
N ASP A 219 -4.62 14.59 14.75
CA ASP A 219 -4.79 13.43 15.64
C ASP A 219 -4.80 12.09 14.87
N SER A 220 -3.61 11.70 14.43
CA SER A 220 -3.34 10.39 13.86
C SER A 220 -3.81 9.29 14.82
N GLU A 221 -4.71 8.41 14.39
CA GLU A 221 -4.99 7.16 15.12
C GLU A 221 -3.69 6.32 15.17
N GLN A 222 -2.83 6.58 16.16
CA GLN A 222 -1.54 5.92 16.31
C GLN A 222 -1.74 4.61 17.06
N PHE A 223 -1.57 3.51 16.35
CA PHE A 223 -1.47 2.22 17.01
C PHE A 223 -0.01 1.88 17.31
N VAL A 224 0.27 1.55 18.55
CA VAL A 224 1.54 0.92 18.93
C VAL A 224 1.36 -0.59 18.91
N ARG A 225 1.83 -1.24 17.84
CA ARG A 225 1.81 -2.71 17.79
C ARG A 225 2.78 -3.29 18.81
N LYS A 226 2.46 -4.48 19.33
CA LYS A 226 3.39 -5.27 20.13
C LYS A 226 4.65 -5.58 19.32
N ASP A 227 5.80 -5.45 19.96
CA ASP A 227 7.09 -5.83 19.39
C ASP A 227 7.12 -7.35 19.12
N ARG A 228 7.81 -7.75 18.05
CA ARG A 228 8.00 -9.15 17.63
C ARG A 228 9.49 -9.45 17.56
N ASP A 229 9.89 -10.72 17.61
CA ASP A 229 11.30 -11.12 17.52
C ASP A 229 12.01 -10.56 16.26
N GLY A 230 11.29 -10.44 15.14
CA GLY A 230 11.83 -9.85 13.90
C GLY A 230 12.14 -8.35 13.99
N ASP A 231 11.66 -7.65 15.02
CA ASP A 231 11.96 -6.24 15.25
C ASP A 231 13.32 -6.03 15.90
N PHE A 232 14.01 -7.09 16.30
CA PHE A 232 15.31 -7.03 16.95
C PHE A 232 16.38 -7.68 16.10
N LYS A 233 17.54 -7.03 15.99
CA LYS A 233 18.77 -7.64 15.47
C LYS A 233 19.73 -7.89 16.61
N GLU A 234 20.31 -9.08 16.63
CA GLU A 234 21.41 -9.41 17.51
C GLU A 234 22.68 -8.73 17.00
N THR A 235 23.42 -8.10 17.90
CA THR A 235 24.68 -7.43 17.59
C THR A 235 25.87 -8.27 18.09
N ILE A 236 27.09 -7.85 17.77
CA ILE A 236 28.35 -8.58 18.02
C ILE A 236 28.54 -9.00 19.50
N TYR A 237 27.77 -8.42 20.43
CA TYR A 237 27.81 -8.70 21.87
C TYR A 237 26.53 -9.31 22.42
N ALA A 238 25.72 -10.00 21.60
CA ALA A 238 24.40 -10.55 21.98
C ALA A 238 23.38 -9.50 22.49
N ILE A 239 23.66 -8.21 22.29
CA ILE A 239 22.72 -7.13 22.60
C ILE A 239 21.68 -7.08 21.47
N ARG A 240 20.40 -7.24 21.82
CA ARG A 240 19.27 -7.08 20.92
C ARG A 240 18.99 -5.59 20.67
N LYS A 241 19.26 -5.11 19.45
CA LYS A 241 18.92 -3.74 19.02
C LYS A 241 17.56 -3.73 18.31
N LYS A 242 16.63 -2.88 18.76
CA LYS A 242 15.35 -2.65 18.06
C LYS A 242 15.61 -1.95 16.72
N VAL A 243 15.17 -2.58 15.63
CA VAL A 243 15.29 -2.11 14.25
C VAL A 243 13.94 -1.99 13.52
N GLY A 244 12.86 -2.51 14.12
CA GLY A 244 11.49 -2.36 13.64
C GLY A 244 10.77 -1.20 14.32
N TYR A 245 9.85 -0.55 13.60
CA TYR A 245 8.99 0.49 14.14
C TYR A 245 7.67 -0.12 14.65
N SER A 246 7.23 0.32 15.82
CA SER A 246 6.02 -0.15 16.50
C SER A 246 4.83 0.79 16.32
N GLU A 247 5.07 2.09 16.14
CA GLU A 247 4.04 3.09 15.88
C GLU A 247 3.64 3.03 14.40
N LYS A 248 2.32 2.91 14.18
CA LYS A 248 1.71 2.82 12.86
C LYS A 248 0.75 3.97 12.66
N PHE A 249 0.85 4.58 11.49
CA PHE A 249 -0.05 5.58 10.94
C PHE A 249 -0.99 4.91 9.93
N TYR A 250 -2.27 5.29 9.96
CA TYR A 250 -3.30 4.71 9.12
C TYR A 250 -4.04 5.81 8.34
N PRO A 251 -3.67 6.06 7.08
CA PRO A 251 -4.39 7.03 6.27
C PRO A 251 -5.84 6.57 6.02
N PRO A 252 -6.82 7.49 6.08
CA PRO A 252 -8.23 7.19 5.84
C PRO A 252 -8.47 6.76 4.39
N LEU A 253 -8.94 5.52 4.19
CA LEU A 253 -9.17 4.96 2.84
C LEU A 253 -10.19 5.77 2.02
N HIS A 254 -11.23 6.30 2.66
CA HIS A 254 -12.30 7.04 1.97
C HIS A 254 -11.80 8.32 1.29
N GLU A 255 -10.75 8.93 1.84
CA GLU A 255 -10.12 10.16 1.33
C GLU A 255 -8.97 9.91 0.34
N MET A 256 -8.55 8.66 0.14
CA MET A 256 -7.53 8.33 -0.86
C MET A 256 -8.08 8.52 -2.28
N GLY A 257 -7.23 9.03 -3.17
CA GLY A 257 -7.47 9.02 -4.61
C GLY A 257 -7.22 7.64 -5.21
N ASP A 258 -7.72 7.42 -6.42
CA ASP A 258 -7.66 6.13 -7.12
C ASP A 258 -6.58 6.05 -8.21
N PHE A 259 -6.44 4.89 -8.86
CA PHE A 259 -5.40 4.71 -9.87
C PHE A 259 -5.60 5.63 -11.09
N SER A 260 -6.84 5.80 -11.55
CA SER A 260 -7.17 6.66 -12.68
C SER A 260 -6.81 8.12 -12.38
N GLU A 261 -7.19 8.61 -11.21
CA GLU A 261 -6.86 9.95 -10.71
C GLU A 261 -5.35 10.17 -10.58
N LEU A 262 -4.61 9.19 -10.04
CA LEU A 262 -3.15 9.24 -9.96
C LEU A 262 -2.55 9.46 -11.35
N LEU A 263 -2.92 8.62 -12.34
CA LEU A 263 -2.38 8.74 -13.69
C LEU A 263 -2.75 10.06 -14.37
N ASN A 264 -3.94 10.58 -14.11
CA ASN A 264 -4.34 11.90 -14.61
C ASN A 264 -3.46 13.00 -14.01
N ASN A 265 -3.18 12.93 -12.71
CA ASN A 265 -2.29 13.89 -12.04
C ASN A 265 -0.85 13.81 -12.56
N LEU A 266 -0.34 12.61 -12.84
CA LEU A 266 1.00 12.44 -13.41
C LEU A 266 1.11 12.90 -14.88
N LYS A 267 0.00 12.95 -15.62
CA LYS A 267 -0.02 13.37 -17.03
C LYS A 267 -0.13 14.88 -17.23
N LYS A 268 -0.81 15.61 -16.33
CA LYS A 268 -0.99 17.08 -16.37
C LYS A 268 0.33 17.82 -16.35
#